data_AF-A0A0K2RPV6-F1
#
_entry.id   AF-A0A0K2RPV6-F1
#
_cell.length_a   1.000
_cell.length_b   1.000
_cell.length_c   1.000
_cell.angle_alpha   90.00
_cell.angle_beta   90.00
_cell.angle_gamma   90.00
#
_symmetry.space_group_name_H-M   'P 1'
#
loop_
_entity.id
_entity.type
_entity.pdbx_description
1 polymer ?
#
loop_
_entity_poly.entity_id
_entity_poly.type
_entity_poly.pdbx_seq_one_letter_code
_entity_poly.pdbx_strand_id
1 'polypeptide(L)'
;MNLDGPGSDEVRQYILDNAAMWLSDFHVDGLRLDAVHALRDERAVHILEDLASLADGIEAETGVPKTLIAESDLNNPRLIYRRDTNGYGLEGQWSDDFHHAVHVNLTGETAGYYADFDSLGALAKVLEHGFFHDGSYSSFRGRHHGRPIRPGLVHPAALVVCNQNHDQIGNRAAGDRLSSSLSYGRLALAAVLTMTSPFTPMLFMGEEFGASTPWQFFTSHPEEWLAEATAKGRLKEFERMGWDPRWCRTPKTRRPSNAPSSSGRKRTTAITPDYWNSTGRLRTSGARRRS
;
A
#
# COMPACT_ATOMS: atom_id res chain seq x y z
N MET A 1 21.11 -3.99 -3.58
CA MET A 1 20.97 -5.43 -3.85
C MET A 1 21.48 -5.69 -5.26
N ASN A 2 22.33 -6.69 -5.47
CA ASN A 2 22.86 -7.00 -6.81
C ASN A 2 21.89 -7.99 -7.50
N LEU A 3 21.12 -7.53 -8.49
CA LEU A 3 20.15 -8.38 -9.21
C LEU A 3 20.58 -8.67 -10.65
N ASP A 4 21.43 -7.83 -11.24
CA ASP A 4 21.83 -7.88 -12.65
C ASP A 4 23.35 -7.78 -12.90
N GLY A 5 24.16 -7.46 -11.88
CA GLY A 5 25.62 -7.41 -11.99
C GLY A 5 26.31 -8.79 -11.92
N PRO A 6 27.66 -8.83 -12.05
CA PRO A 6 28.43 -10.07 -11.91
C PRO A 6 28.15 -10.78 -10.58
N GLY A 7 27.94 -12.11 -10.63
CA GLY A 7 27.61 -12.92 -9.45
C GLY A 7 26.25 -12.59 -8.83
N SER A 8 25.30 -12.05 -9.60
CA SER A 8 23.95 -11.78 -9.09
C SER A 8 23.05 -13.02 -9.06
N ASP A 9 23.45 -14.14 -9.68
CA ASP A 9 22.64 -15.37 -9.72
C ASP A 9 22.40 -15.92 -8.31
N GLU A 10 23.42 -15.93 -7.45
CA GLU A 10 23.31 -16.39 -6.07
C GLU A 10 22.41 -15.47 -5.23
N VAL A 11 22.46 -14.16 -5.48
CA VAL A 11 21.60 -13.19 -4.78
C VAL A 11 20.14 -13.34 -5.21
N ARG A 12 19.89 -13.56 -6.51
CA ARG A 12 18.54 -13.84 -7.02
C ARG A 12 18.01 -15.14 -6.45
N GLN A 13 18.82 -16.20 -6.47
CA GLN A 13 18.42 -17.50 -5.95
C GLN A 13 18.08 -17.41 -4.47
N TYR A 14 18.85 -16.66 -3.68
CA TYR A 14 18.52 -16.42 -2.27
C TYR A 14 17.14 -15.78 -2.07
N ILE A 15 16.77 -14.82 -2.93
CA ILE A 15 15.44 -14.17 -2.87
C ILE A 15 14.33 -15.17 -3.25
N LEU A 16 14.55 -15.95 -4.30
CA LEU A 16 13.60 -16.98 -4.76
C LEU A 16 13.43 -18.07 -3.70
N ASP A 17 14.51 -18.56 -3.10
CA ASP A 17 14.48 -19.55 -2.02
C ASP A 17 13.75 -19.01 -0.79
N ASN A 18 13.93 -17.72 -0.46
CA ASN A 18 13.20 -17.08 0.63
C ASN A 18 11.69 -17.04 0.36
N ALA A 19 11.29 -16.69 -0.87
CA ALA A 19 9.89 -16.69 -1.25
C ALA A 19 9.30 -18.12 -1.25
N ALA A 20 10.04 -19.09 -1.78
CA ALA A 20 9.66 -20.51 -1.78
C ALA A 20 9.45 -21.03 -0.35
N MET A 21 10.36 -20.72 0.57
CA MET A 21 10.23 -21.11 1.98
C MET A 21 8.89 -20.63 2.56
N TRP A 22 8.49 -19.37 2.33
CA TRP A 22 7.21 -18.86 2.84
C TRP A 22 5.99 -19.53 2.19
N LEU A 23 6.01 -19.69 0.86
CA LEU A 23 4.88 -20.19 0.10
C LEU A 23 4.69 -21.71 0.24
N SER A 24 5.79 -22.45 0.34
CA SER A 24 5.82 -23.92 0.42
C SER A 24 5.92 -24.42 1.86
N ASP A 25 6.93 -24.00 2.63
CA ASP A 25 7.19 -24.60 3.97
C ASP A 25 6.29 -24.01 5.06
N PHE A 26 6.00 -22.72 4.96
CA PHE A 26 5.08 -22.04 5.88
C PHE A 26 3.65 -21.94 5.35
N HIS A 27 3.40 -22.44 4.13
CA HIS A 27 2.08 -22.53 3.52
C HIS A 27 1.34 -21.18 3.45
N VAL A 28 2.07 -20.06 3.36
CA VAL A 28 1.45 -18.74 3.22
C VAL A 28 0.73 -18.67 1.86
N ASP A 29 -0.45 -18.05 1.83
CA ASP A 29 -1.29 -17.92 0.62
C ASP A 29 -0.79 -16.86 -0.37
N GLY A 30 0.19 -16.04 0.03
CA GLY A 30 0.69 -14.97 -0.81
C GLY A 30 1.68 -14.05 -0.11
N LEU A 31 2.35 -13.21 -0.89
CA LEU A 31 3.35 -12.25 -0.41
C LEU A 31 3.03 -10.85 -0.90
N ARG A 32 3.18 -9.87 -0.01
CA ARG A 32 3.22 -8.45 -0.38
C ARG A 32 4.69 -8.04 -0.52
N LEU A 33 5.10 -7.72 -1.74
CA LEU A 33 6.46 -7.34 -2.09
C LEU A 33 6.64 -5.84 -1.86
N ASP A 34 7.51 -5.49 -0.90
CA ASP A 34 7.80 -4.12 -0.50
C ASP A 34 8.59 -3.37 -1.57
N ALA A 35 8.22 -2.11 -1.79
CA ALA A 35 8.90 -1.12 -2.63
C ALA A 35 9.56 -1.70 -3.90
N VAL A 36 8.80 -2.42 -4.74
CA VAL A 36 9.37 -3.18 -5.87
C VAL A 36 10.06 -2.29 -6.91
N HIS A 37 9.75 -1.00 -6.90
CA HIS A 37 10.39 0.01 -7.73
C HIS A 37 11.87 0.27 -7.35
N ALA A 38 12.29 -0.15 -6.16
CA ALA A 38 13.69 -0.13 -5.73
C ALA A 38 14.46 -1.39 -6.18
N LEU A 39 13.78 -2.45 -6.63
CA LEU A 39 14.41 -3.63 -7.23
C LEU A 39 14.82 -3.30 -8.66
N ARG A 40 16.06 -2.82 -8.82
CA ARG A 40 16.66 -2.55 -10.13
C ARG A 40 17.18 -3.84 -10.72
N ASP A 41 16.60 -4.25 -11.83
CA ASP A 41 16.98 -5.45 -12.54
C ASP A 41 16.78 -5.23 -14.05
N GLU A 42 17.88 -5.07 -14.77
CA GLU A 42 17.88 -4.85 -16.22
C GLU A 42 18.00 -6.15 -17.04
N ARG A 43 17.91 -7.33 -16.40
CA ARG A 43 17.89 -8.61 -17.11
C ARG A 43 16.65 -8.74 -17.99
N ALA A 44 16.76 -9.60 -19.01
CA ALA A 44 15.65 -9.89 -19.92
C ALA A 44 14.42 -10.45 -19.19
N VAL A 45 14.65 -11.26 -18.14
CA VAL A 45 13.62 -11.73 -17.20
C VAL A 45 13.84 -11.02 -15.87
N HIS A 46 12.85 -10.21 -15.49
CA HIS A 46 12.91 -9.44 -14.26
C HIS A 46 12.67 -10.37 -13.05
N ILE A 47 13.27 -10.10 -11.90
CA ILE A 47 13.12 -10.91 -10.67
C ILE A 47 11.66 -11.06 -10.23
N LEU A 48 10.83 -10.05 -10.50
CA LEU A 48 9.39 -10.09 -10.23
C LEU A 48 8.67 -11.12 -11.12
N GLU A 49 9.15 -11.32 -12.34
CA GLU A 49 8.63 -12.34 -13.26
C GLU A 49 9.05 -13.75 -12.82
N ASP A 50 10.28 -13.91 -12.34
CA ASP A 50 10.76 -15.16 -11.73
C ASP A 50 9.96 -15.50 -10.46
N LEU A 51 9.70 -14.51 -9.59
CA LEU A 51 8.87 -14.69 -8.39
C LEU A 51 7.44 -15.11 -8.73
N ALA A 52 6.82 -14.48 -9.73
CA ALA A 52 5.50 -14.87 -10.20
C ALA A 52 5.50 -16.31 -10.74
N SER A 53 6.50 -16.66 -11.55
CA SER A 53 6.64 -18.00 -12.11
C SER A 53 6.87 -19.07 -11.02
N LEU A 54 7.62 -18.73 -9.97
CA LEU A 54 7.79 -19.59 -8.79
C LEU A 54 6.46 -19.81 -8.05
N ALA A 55 5.70 -18.74 -7.81
CA ALA A 55 4.39 -18.82 -7.16
C ALA A 55 3.41 -19.69 -7.96
N ASP A 56 3.37 -19.53 -9.29
CA ASP A 56 2.58 -20.37 -10.21
C ASP A 56 2.96 -21.85 -10.13
N GLY A 57 4.26 -22.16 -10.04
CA GLY A 57 4.75 -23.52 -9.88
C GLY A 57 4.28 -24.16 -8.58
N ILE A 58 4.39 -23.44 -7.47
CA ILE A 58 3.94 -23.91 -6.15
C ILE A 58 2.41 -24.06 -6.12
N GLU A 59 1.66 -23.14 -6.73
CA GLU A 59 0.21 -23.26 -6.88
C GLU A 59 -0.16 -24.53 -7.68
N ALA A 60 0.52 -24.79 -8.79
CA ALA A 60 0.27 -25.98 -9.62
C ALA A 60 0.54 -27.29 -8.87
N GLU A 61 1.56 -27.32 -8.01
CA GLU A 61 1.91 -28.49 -7.18
C GLU A 61 0.93 -28.69 -6.01
N THR A 62 0.54 -27.61 -5.34
CA THR A 62 -0.24 -27.66 -4.10
C THR A 62 -1.75 -27.56 -4.31
N GLY A 63 -2.20 -27.03 -5.46
CA GLY A 63 -3.59 -26.68 -5.74
C GLY A 63 -4.10 -25.49 -4.94
N VAL A 64 -3.23 -24.75 -4.24
CA VAL A 64 -3.58 -23.59 -3.41
C VAL A 64 -3.06 -22.32 -4.08
N PRO A 65 -3.93 -21.31 -4.34
CA PRO A 65 -3.51 -20.07 -4.97
C PRO A 65 -2.38 -19.34 -4.22
N LYS A 66 -1.36 -18.86 -4.95
CA LYS A 66 -0.20 -18.14 -4.39
C LYS A 66 -0.12 -16.72 -4.92
N THR A 67 -0.79 -15.79 -4.22
CA THR A 67 -0.96 -14.40 -4.69
C THR A 67 0.24 -13.51 -4.36
N LEU A 68 0.82 -12.84 -5.36
CA LEU A 68 1.85 -11.83 -5.18
C LEU A 68 1.29 -10.41 -5.42
N ILE A 69 1.52 -9.52 -4.46
CA ILE A 69 1.05 -8.14 -4.50
C ILE A 69 2.23 -7.18 -4.39
N ALA A 70 2.46 -6.34 -5.38
CA ALA A 70 3.54 -5.36 -5.35
C ALA A 70 3.13 -4.04 -4.69
N GLU A 71 4.00 -3.48 -3.85
CA GLU A 71 3.98 -2.05 -3.58
C GLU A 71 4.87 -1.33 -4.59
N SER A 72 4.29 -0.41 -5.36
CA SER A 72 5.04 0.34 -6.37
C SER A 72 4.61 1.79 -6.50
N ASP A 73 5.59 2.67 -6.51
CA ASP A 73 5.44 4.11 -6.71
C ASP A 73 5.68 4.52 -8.18
N LEU A 74 5.43 3.62 -9.14
CA LEU A 74 5.72 3.85 -10.57
C LEU A 74 4.49 4.10 -11.44
N ASN A 75 3.28 3.79 -10.95
CA ASN A 75 2.06 3.71 -11.76
C ASN A 75 2.28 2.94 -13.08
N ASN A 76 2.99 1.82 -12.99
CA ASN A 76 3.41 1.01 -14.13
C ASN A 76 2.59 -0.27 -14.21
N PRO A 77 1.62 -0.37 -15.14
CA PRO A 77 0.75 -1.54 -15.22
C PRO A 77 1.47 -2.80 -15.70
N ARG A 78 2.74 -2.71 -16.15
CA ARG A 78 3.56 -3.89 -16.45
C ARG A 78 3.63 -4.87 -15.28
N LEU A 79 3.56 -4.38 -14.04
CA LEU A 79 3.60 -5.21 -12.83
C LEU A 79 2.47 -6.24 -12.81
N ILE A 80 1.26 -5.83 -13.22
CA ILE A 80 0.01 -6.60 -13.12
C ILE A 80 -0.51 -7.11 -14.46
N TYR A 81 0.21 -6.86 -15.55
CA TYR A 81 -0.08 -7.50 -16.82
C TYR A 81 0.45 -8.92 -16.84
N ARG A 82 -0.20 -9.77 -17.62
CA ARG A 82 0.22 -11.15 -17.85
C ARG A 82 1.55 -11.19 -18.61
N ARG A 83 2.36 -12.23 -18.37
CA ARG A 83 3.67 -12.43 -19.01
C ARG A 83 3.56 -12.54 -20.55
N ASP A 84 2.49 -13.14 -21.06
CA ASP A 84 2.17 -13.23 -22.50
C ASP A 84 1.91 -11.86 -23.18
N THR A 85 1.74 -10.79 -22.40
CA THR A 85 1.58 -9.41 -22.87
C THR A 85 2.70 -8.48 -22.39
N ASN A 86 3.89 -9.03 -22.12
CA ASN A 86 5.08 -8.33 -21.61
C ASN A 86 4.94 -7.76 -20.18
N GLY A 87 4.01 -8.28 -19.38
CA GLY A 87 3.94 -8.00 -17.94
C GLY A 87 4.79 -8.93 -17.09
N TYR A 88 4.83 -8.70 -15.77
CA TYR A 88 5.51 -9.60 -14.82
C TYR A 88 4.59 -10.70 -14.27
N GLY A 89 3.27 -10.55 -14.44
CA GLY A 89 2.29 -11.55 -14.01
C GLY A 89 2.00 -11.55 -12.52
N LEU A 90 2.15 -10.42 -11.82
CA LEU A 90 1.71 -10.32 -10.42
C LEU A 90 0.19 -10.15 -10.36
N GLU A 91 -0.45 -10.73 -9.34
CA GLU A 91 -1.91 -10.69 -9.15
C GLU A 91 -2.40 -9.30 -8.76
N GLY A 92 -1.56 -8.51 -8.10
CA GLY A 92 -1.93 -7.14 -7.77
C GLY A 92 -0.80 -6.17 -7.49
N GLN A 93 -1.17 -4.90 -7.42
CA GLN A 93 -0.30 -3.84 -6.93
C GLN A 93 -1.06 -2.84 -6.08
N TRP A 94 -0.38 -2.19 -5.15
CA TRP A 94 -0.94 -1.04 -4.46
C TRP A 94 -1.13 0.13 -5.42
N SER A 95 -2.19 0.91 -5.20
CA SER A 95 -2.45 2.20 -5.86
C SER A 95 -2.63 3.28 -4.81
N ASP A 96 -1.55 4.03 -4.53
CA ASP A 96 -1.59 5.16 -3.60
C ASP A 96 -2.37 6.35 -4.19
N ASP A 97 -2.51 6.45 -5.51
CA ASP A 97 -3.36 7.47 -6.15
C ASP A 97 -4.81 7.42 -5.64
N PHE A 98 -5.33 6.22 -5.35
CA PHE A 98 -6.65 6.08 -4.71
C PHE A 98 -6.65 6.67 -3.30
N HIS A 99 -5.66 6.31 -2.49
CA HIS A 99 -5.52 6.83 -1.14
C HIS A 99 -5.45 8.36 -1.16
N HIS A 100 -4.57 8.93 -2.00
CA HIS A 100 -4.38 10.37 -2.11
C HIS A 100 -5.68 11.07 -2.52
N ALA A 101 -6.35 10.59 -3.57
CA ALA A 101 -7.60 11.19 -4.03
C ALA A 101 -8.69 11.17 -2.94
N VAL A 102 -8.84 10.05 -2.21
CA VAL A 102 -9.79 9.95 -1.09
C VAL A 102 -9.38 10.87 0.06
N HIS A 103 -8.11 10.86 0.46
CA HIS A 103 -7.59 11.65 1.57
C HIS A 103 -7.79 13.14 1.34
N VAL A 104 -7.38 13.67 0.18
CA VAL A 104 -7.51 15.10 -0.14
C VAL A 104 -8.98 15.52 -0.17
N ASN A 105 -9.86 14.76 -0.82
CA ASN A 105 -11.27 15.10 -0.90
C ASN A 105 -12.02 15.01 0.44
N LEU A 106 -11.48 14.27 1.43
CA LEU A 106 -12.05 14.17 2.78
C LEU A 106 -11.45 15.16 3.78
N THR A 107 -10.16 15.45 3.68
CA THR A 107 -9.42 16.25 4.66
C THR A 107 -9.19 17.69 4.21
N GLY A 108 -9.05 17.92 2.90
CA GLY A 108 -8.57 19.18 2.32
C GLY A 108 -7.06 19.38 2.45
N GLU A 109 -6.29 18.38 2.92
CA GLU A 109 -4.83 18.48 2.99
C GLU A 109 -4.22 18.36 1.58
N THR A 110 -3.41 19.34 1.18
CA THR A 110 -2.80 19.40 -0.16
C THR A 110 -1.28 19.51 -0.14
N ALA A 111 -0.65 19.32 1.03
CA ALA A 111 0.81 19.40 1.17
C ALA A 111 1.53 18.20 0.52
N GLY A 112 2.73 18.42 -0.01
CA GLY A 112 3.58 17.35 -0.55
C GLY A 112 2.94 16.65 -1.76
N TYR A 113 2.88 15.32 -1.73
CA TYR A 113 2.32 14.50 -2.82
C TYR A 113 0.80 14.60 -2.96
N TYR A 114 0.09 15.26 -2.04
CA TYR A 114 -1.35 15.48 -2.13
C TYR A 114 -1.77 16.59 -3.11
N ALA A 115 -0.85 17.51 -3.47
CA ALA A 115 -1.19 18.72 -4.21
C ALA A 115 -1.92 18.46 -5.55
N ASP A 116 -1.51 17.42 -6.28
CA ASP A 116 -2.07 17.09 -7.60
C ASP A 116 -3.50 16.49 -7.52
N PHE A 117 -3.99 16.13 -6.33
CA PHE A 117 -5.26 15.43 -6.11
C PHE A 117 -6.41 16.34 -5.62
N ASP A 118 -6.20 17.66 -5.56
CA ASP A 118 -7.16 18.66 -5.04
C ASP A 118 -8.32 18.95 -6.01
N SER A 119 -9.07 17.89 -6.37
CA SER A 119 -10.34 18.02 -7.08
C SER A 119 -11.18 16.75 -6.96
N LEU A 120 -12.50 16.91 -7.06
CA LEU A 120 -13.41 15.76 -7.25
C LEU A 120 -13.15 15.03 -8.57
N GLY A 121 -12.62 15.73 -9.57
CA GLY A 121 -12.20 15.15 -10.85
C GLY A 121 -11.06 14.15 -10.69
N ALA A 122 -10.13 14.39 -9.75
CA ALA A 122 -9.07 13.44 -9.44
C ALA A 122 -9.63 12.14 -8.85
N LEU A 123 -10.58 12.24 -7.91
CA LEU A 123 -11.27 11.07 -7.35
C LEU A 123 -12.04 10.30 -8.41
N ALA A 124 -12.81 10.98 -9.26
CA ALA A 124 -13.53 10.35 -10.36
C ALA A 124 -12.58 9.63 -11.33
N LYS A 125 -11.49 10.31 -11.73
CA LYS A 125 -10.47 9.73 -12.63
C LYS A 125 -9.87 8.45 -12.04
N VAL A 126 -9.48 8.46 -10.76
CA VAL A 126 -8.90 7.27 -10.12
C VAL A 126 -9.90 6.13 -10.05
N LEU A 127 -11.17 6.39 -9.71
CA LEU A 127 -12.21 5.36 -9.66
C LEU A 127 -12.49 4.74 -11.03
N GLU A 128 -12.39 5.51 -12.11
CA GLU A 128 -12.65 5.05 -13.48
C GLU A 128 -11.43 4.40 -14.15
N HIS A 129 -10.23 4.92 -13.91
CA HIS A 129 -9.01 4.57 -14.66
C HIS A 129 -7.90 3.92 -13.81
N GLY A 130 -8.06 3.88 -12.49
CA GLY A 130 -7.12 3.25 -11.55
C GLY A 130 -5.92 4.11 -11.14
N PHE A 131 -5.27 4.79 -12.09
CA PHE A 131 -4.19 5.76 -11.81
C PHE A 131 -4.62 7.18 -12.14
N PHE A 132 -4.28 8.13 -11.26
CA PHE A 132 -4.39 9.55 -11.54
C PHE A 132 -3.26 10.01 -12.46
N HIS A 133 -2.03 9.65 -12.10
CA HIS A 133 -0.86 9.85 -12.95
C HIS A 133 -0.66 8.65 -13.86
N ASP A 134 -1.27 8.71 -15.04
CA ASP A 134 -1.28 7.69 -16.08
C ASP A 134 -0.46 8.11 -17.32
N GLY A 135 0.63 8.85 -17.09
CA GLY A 135 1.42 9.53 -18.12
C GLY A 135 1.29 11.05 -18.06
N SER A 136 0.55 11.60 -17.08
CA SER A 136 0.41 13.04 -16.84
C SER A 136 1.60 13.61 -16.04
N TYR A 137 1.73 14.94 -16.05
CA TYR A 137 2.73 15.65 -15.25
C TYR A 137 2.37 15.59 -13.75
N SER A 138 3.33 15.27 -12.89
CA SER A 138 3.22 15.40 -11.44
C SER A 138 4.01 16.61 -10.98
N SER A 139 3.34 17.54 -10.30
CA SER A 139 3.98 18.73 -9.74
C SER A 139 4.92 18.37 -8.59
N PHE A 140 4.56 17.36 -7.79
CA PHE A 140 5.40 16.86 -6.69
C PHE A 140 6.72 16.27 -7.21
N ARG A 141 6.68 15.54 -8.33
CA ARG A 141 7.87 14.87 -8.91
C ARG A 141 8.63 15.75 -9.91
N GLY A 142 8.03 16.84 -10.38
CA GLY A 142 8.61 17.71 -11.41
C GLY A 142 8.76 17.03 -12.79
N ARG A 143 7.99 15.98 -13.08
CA ARG A 143 8.08 15.20 -14.33
C ARG A 143 6.78 14.46 -14.66
N HIS A 144 6.68 13.94 -15.88
CA HIS A 144 5.62 12.99 -16.25
C HIS A 144 5.78 11.66 -15.49
N HIS A 145 4.64 11.07 -15.11
CA HIS A 145 4.61 9.89 -14.25
C HIS A 145 3.51 8.91 -14.66
N GLY A 146 3.80 7.61 -14.54
CA GLY A 146 2.89 6.52 -14.81
C GLY A 146 2.58 6.24 -16.28
N ARG A 147 1.67 5.30 -16.48
CA ARG A 147 1.18 4.85 -17.79
C ARG A 147 -0.26 4.36 -17.65
N PRO A 148 -1.14 4.54 -18.66
CA PRO A 148 -2.53 4.14 -18.50
C PRO A 148 -2.65 2.62 -18.46
N ILE A 149 -3.54 2.15 -17.58
CA ILE A 149 -3.98 0.76 -17.57
C ILE A 149 -4.85 0.56 -18.81
N ARG A 150 -4.48 -0.42 -19.64
CA ARG A 150 -5.21 -0.76 -20.85
C ARG A 150 -6.45 -1.57 -20.46
N PRO A 151 -7.67 -1.09 -20.78
CA PRO A 151 -8.89 -1.84 -20.50
C PRO A 151 -8.83 -3.24 -21.09
N GLY A 152 -9.28 -4.24 -20.32
CA GLY A 152 -9.34 -5.64 -20.75
C GLY A 152 -8.04 -6.43 -20.62
N LEU A 153 -6.89 -5.79 -20.37
CA LEU A 153 -5.65 -6.53 -20.10
C LEU A 153 -5.55 -7.03 -18.65
N VAL A 154 -6.26 -6.39 -17.73
CA VAL A 154 -6.27 -6.74 -16.31
C VAL A 154 -7.61 -6.40 -15.68
N HIS A 155 -8.05 -7.21 -14.71
CA HIS A 155 -9.25 -6.93 -13.94
C HIS A 155 -8.98 -5.79 -12.94
N PRO A 156 -9.91 -4.85 -12.69
CA PRO A 156 -9.70 -3.74 -11.75
C PRO A 156 -9.28 -4.17 -10.33
N ALA A 157 -9.71 -5.35 -9.89
CA ALA A 157 -9.32 -5.93 -8.59
C ALA A 157 -7.81 -6.19 -8.45
N ALA A 158 -7.02 -6.13 -9.53
CA ALA A 158 -5.55 -6.16 -9.44
C ALA A 158 -4.97 -4.89 -8.79
N LEU A 159 -5.75 -3.81 -8.67
CA LEU A 159 -5.37 -2.68 -7.83
C LEU A 159 -5.82 -2.94 -6.40
N VAL A 160 -4.88 -2.92 -5.47
CA VAL A 160 -5.13 -2.95 -4.03
C VAL A 160 -5.14 -1.51 -3.52
N VAL A 161 -6.25 -1.13 -2.88
CA VAL A 161 -6.50 0.25 -2.44
C VAL A 161 -6.83 0.31 -0.97
N CYS A 162 -6.48 1.40 -0.32
CA CYS A 162 -6.81 1.65 1.08
C CYS A 162 -7.05 3.14 1.30
N ASN A 163 -7.83 3.49 2.33
CA ASN A 163 -7.88 4.87 2.83
C ASN A 163 -6.94 5.05 4.05
N GLN A 164 -6.47 3.96 4.66
CA GLN A 164 -5.41 3.96 5.67
C GLN A 164 -4.51 2.73 5.46
N ASN A 165 -3.20 2.89 5.67
CA ASN A 165 -2.25 1.79 5.83
C ASN A 165 -1.13 2.23 6.79
N HIS A 166 -0.09 1.41 6.95
CA HIS A 166 0.99 1.70 7.87
C HIS A 166 1.83 2.93 7.47
N ASP A 167 2.00 3.21 6.17
CA ASP A 167 2.72 4.38 5.66
C ASP A 167 1.88 5.65 5.77
N GLN A 168 0.63 5.58 5.29
CA GLN A 168 -0.27 6.73 5.22
C GLN A 168 -0.62 7.27 6.62
N ILE A 169 -0.48 6.45 7.66
CA ILE A 169 -0.53 6.88 9.06
C ILE A 169 0.88 7.10 9.62
N GLY A 170 1.76 6.11 9.52
CA GLY A 170 3.05 6.05 10.23
C GLY A 170 4.11 7.03 9.73
N ASN A 171 3.96 7.54 8.51
CA ASN A 171 4.81 8.59 7.95
C ASN A 171 4.29 10.00 8.25
N ARG A 172 3.15 10.13 8.95
CA ARG A 172 2.72 11.41 9.53
C ARG A 172 3.45 11.63 10.84
N ALA A 173 3.85 12.88 11.10
CA ALA A 173 4.59 13.26 12.30
C ALA A 173 3.92 12.81 13.62
N ALA A 174 2.59 12.93 13.69
CA ALA A 174 1.81 12.51 14.84
C ALA A 174 1.42 11.02 14.82
N GLY A 175 1.49 10.36 13.65
CA GLY A 175 0.91 9.03 13.44
C GLY A 175 -0.61 9.01 13.57
N ASP A 176 -1.27 10.14 13.28
CA ASP A 176 -2.70 10.33 13.44
C ASP A 176 -3.49 9.56 12.37
N ARG A 177 -4.58 8.91 12.81
CA ARG A 177 -5.53 8.25 11.92
C ARG A 177 -6.54 9.27 11.41
N LEU A 178 -7.21 8.97 10.30
CA LEU A 178 -8.36 9.75 9.82
C LEU A 178 -9.43 9.94 10.91
N SER A 179 -9.65 8.93 11.75
CA SER A 179 -10.58 8.98 12.89
C SER A 179 -10.23 10.05 13.95
N SER A 180 -9.01 10.59 13.91
CA SER A 180 -8.55 11.63 14.84
C SER A 180 -8.99 13.03 14.43
N SER A 181 -9.30 13.24 13.15
CA SER A 181 -9.62 14.56 12.58
C SER A 181 -10.96 14.63 11.84
N LEU A 182 -11.42 13.50 11.27
CA LEU A 182 -12.65 13.45 10.48
C LEU A 182 -13.89 13.13 11.33
N SER A 183 -15.03 13.69 10.92
CA SER A 183 -16.34 13.36 11.49
C SER A 183 -16.81 11.96 11.04
N TYR A 184 -17.78 11.39 11.77
CA TYR A 184 -18.45 10.13 11.41
C TYR A 184 -18.81 10.08 9.92
N GLY A 185 -19.48 11.13 9.41
CA GLY A 185 -19.95 11.15 8.02
C GLY A 185 -18.82 11.05 7.01
N ARG A 186 -17.69 11.72 7.26
CA ARG A 186 -16.52 11.64 6.38
C ARG A 186 -15.79 10.30 6.47
N LEU A 187 -15.72 9.71 7.67
CA LEU A 187 -15.17 8.37 7.84
C LEU A 187 -16.04 7.31 7.15
N ALA A 188 -17.36 7.43 7.24
CA ALA A 188 -18.31 6.58 6.53
C ALA A 188 -18.13 6.70 4.99
N LEU A 189 -17.92 7.91 4.48
CA LEU A 189 -17.59 8.12 3.06
C LEU A 189 -16.27 7.43 2.68
N ALA A 190 -15.21 7.53 3.50
CA ALA A 190 -13.95 6.83 3.26
C ALA A 190 -14.16 5.31 3.16
N ALA A 191 -14.93 4.75 4.09
CA ALA A 191 -15.25 3.33 4.14
C ALA A 191 -16.06 2.87 2.93
N VAL A 192 -17.07 3.64 2.49
CA VAL A 192 -17.85 3.33 1.30
C VAL A 192 -16.98 3.38 0.06
N LEU A 193 -16.24 4.47 -0.15
CA LEU A 193 -15.36 4.62 -1.31
C LEU A 193 -14.39 3.43 -1.42
N THR A 194 -13.73 3.04 -0.32
CA THR A 194 -12.81 1.90 -0.30
C THR A 194 -13.54 0.59 -0.58
N MET A 195 -14.61 0.28 0.15
CA MET A 195 -15.26 -1.04 0.11
C MET A 195 -16.14 -1.28 -1.11
N THR A 196 -16.64 -0.23 -1.76
CA THR A 196 -17.51 -0.34 -2.94
C THR A 196 -16.81 0.03 -4.24
N SER A 197 -15.52 0.38 -4.20
CA SER A 197 -14.70 0.54 -5.39
C SER A 197 -14.58 -0.79 -6.17
N PRO A 198 -14.28 -0.74 -7.48
CA PRO A 198 -14.03 -1.95 -8.27
C PRO A 198 -12.71 -2.66 -7.93
N PHE A 199 -11.90 -2.03 -7.07
CA PHE A 199 -10.57 -2.47 -6.67
C PHE A 199 -10.62 -3.48 -5.50
N THR A 200 -9.46 -3.99 -5.09
CA THR A 200 -9.31 -4.82 -3.88
C THR A 200 -9.05 -3.91 -2.67
N PRO A 201 -10.00 -3.77 -1.73
CA PRO A 201 -9.83 -2.97 -0.54
C PRO A 201 -8.91 -3.67 0.47
N MET A 202 -8.03 -2.89 1.06
CA MET A 202 -7.23 -3.24 2.22
C MET A 202 -7.61 -2.29 3.36
N LEU A 203 -7.84 -2.85 4.54
CA LEU A 203 -8.12 -2.10 5.76
C LEU A 203 -6.88 -2.07 6.64
N PHE A 204 -6.64 -0.95 7.30
CA PHE A 204 -5.62 -0.91 8.33
C PHE A 204 -6.20 -1.32 9.68
N MET A 205 -5.48 -2.16 10.43
CA MET A 205 -5.98 -2.67 11.70
C MET A 205 -6.52 -1.56 12.63
N GLY A 206 -7.75 -1.74 13.08
CA GLY A 206 -8.47 -0.80 13.94
C GLY A 206 -9.25 0.28 13.21
N GLU A 207 -9.12 0.41 11.89
CA GLU A 207 -9.99 1.27 11.07
C GLU A 207 -11.46 0.84 11.19
N GLU A 208 -11.70 -0.47 11.22
CA GLU A 208 -13.03 -1.09 11.23
C GLU A 208 -13.87 -0.81 12.49
N PHE A 209 -13.23 -0.30 13.54
CA PHE A 209 -13.90 0.12 14.78
C PHE A 209 -13.50 1.53 15.22
N GLY A 210 -12.92 2.33 14.31
CA GLY A 210 -12.54 3.71 14.58
C GLY A 210 -11.53 3.85 15.72
N ALA A 211 -10.45 3.07 15.69
CA ALA A 211 -9.38 3.14 16.67
C ALA A 211 -8.87 4.58 16.83
N SER A 212 -8.75 5.04 18.08
CA SER A 212 -8.23 6.38 18.41
C SER A 212 -6.71 6.37 18.68
N THR A 213 -6.08 5.20 18.66
CA THR A 213 -4.65 5.04 18.96
C THR A 213 -3.83 5.37 17.73
N PRO A 214 -2.82 6.27 17.83
CA PRO A 214 -1.96 6.60 16.71
C PRO A 214 -1.11 5.40 16.31
N TRP A 215 -0.68 5.37 15.05
CA TRP A 215 0.30 4.44 14.54
C TRP A 215 1.56 5.23 14.17
N GLN A 216 2.55 5.22 15.04
CA GLN A 216 3.78 6.01 14.86
C GLN A 216 4.90 5.10 14.41
N PHE A 217 5.86 5.63 13.66
CA PHE A 217 7.11 4.93 13.37
C PHE A 217 7.87 4.59 14.67
N PHE A 218 8.31 3.35 14.80
CA PHE A 218 9.09 2.86 15.94
C PHE A 218 10.23 1.97 15.47
N THR A 219 11.34 2.00 16.20
CA THR A 219 12.48 1.09 15.98
C THR A 219 13.03 0.61 17.31
N SER A 220 13.83 -0.45 17.26
CA SER A 220 14.49 -1.05 18.41
C SER A 220 15.93 -1.44 18.07
N HIS A 221 16.68 -0.54 17.41
CA HIS A 221 18.09 -0.77 17.09
C HIS A 221 18.89 -0.95 18.38
N PRO A 222 19.61 -2.06 18.55
CA PRO A 222 20.50 -2.24 19.69
C PRO A 222 21.72 -1.30 19.62
N GLU A 223 22.14 -0.91 18.41
CA GLU A 223 23.24 0.02 18.20
C GLU A 223 22.77 1.48 18.33
N GLU A 224 23.35 2.21 19.29
CA GLU A 224 22.99 3.60 19.58
C GLU A 224 23.18 4.54 18.36
N TRP A 225 24.28 4.36 17.61
CA TRP A 225 24.55 5.18 16.42
C TRP A 225 23.48 5.02 15.35
N LEU A 226 22.90 3.81 15.22
CA LEU A 226 21.85 3.52 14.25
C LEU A 226 20.50 4.06 14.72
N ALA A 227 20.23 3.99 16.03
CA ALA A 227 19.06 4.63 16.64
C ALA A 227 19.08 6.15 16.43
N GLU A 228 20.24 6.80 16.66
CA GLU A 228 20.42 8.23 16.41
C GLU A 228 20.26 8.59 14.93
N ALA A 229 20.90 7.83 14.04
CA ALA A 229 20.82 8.06 12.60
C ALA A 229 19.37 7.97 12.10
N THR A 230 18.63 6.98 12.59
CA THR A 230 17.20 6.80 12.28
C THR A 230 16.36 7.98 12.78
N ALA A 231 16.56 8.41 14.03
CA ALA A 231 15.82 9.54 14.59
C ALA A 231 16.08 10.84 13.81
N LYS A 232 17.35 11.12 13.48
CA LYS A 232 17.74 12.29 12.68
C LYS A 232 17.20 12.20 11.25
N GLY A 233 17.22 11.01 10.64
CA GLY A 233 16.70 10.76 9.30
C GLY A 233 15.21 11.06 9.19
N ARG A 234 14.41 10.54 10.13
CA ARG A 234 12.95 10.77 10.17
C ARG A 234 12.58 12.22 10.40
N LEU A 235 13.30 12.93 11.26
CA LEU A 235 13.08 14.37 11.46
C LEU A 235 13.30 15.18 10.17
N LYS A 236 14.39 14.90 9.44
CA LYS A 236 14.67 15.55 8.15
C LYS A 236 13.62 15.24 7.09
N GLU A 237 13.11 14.01 7.08
CA GLU A 237 12.05 13.59 6.16
C GLU A 237 10.74 14.35 6.46
N PHE A 238 10.36 14.47 7.74
CA PHE A 238 9.18 15.23 8.14
C PHE A 238 9.30 16.74 7.81
N GLU A 239 10.48 17.34 7.99
CA GLU A 239 10.75 18.72 7.60
C GLU A 239 10.57 18.93 6.08
N ARG A 240 11.06 17.99 5.26
CA ARG A 240 10.88 18.05 3.80
C ARG A 240 9.41 17.94 3.39
N MET A 241 8.61 17.22 4.15
CA MET A 241 7.16 17.09 3.96
C MET A 241 6.36 18.26 4.56
N GLY A 242 7.02 19.27 5.13
CA GLY A 242 6.39 20.49 5.64
C GLY A 242 5.72 20.35 7.01
N TRP A 243 6.02 19.29 7.76
CA TRP A 243 5.47 19.09 9.10
C TRP A 243 6.16 19.99 10.13
N ASP A 244 5.37 20.58 11.04
CA ASP A 244 5.92 21.36 12.14
C ASP A 244 6.67 20.43 13.13
N PRO A 245 7.98 20.69 13.39
CA PRO A 245 8.81 19.86 14.25
C PRO A 245 8.26 19.64 15.66
N ARG A 246 7.39 20.52 16.17
CA ARG A 246 6.77 20.40 17.51
C ARG A 246 5.79 19.22 17.61
N TRP A 247 5.24 18.78 16.48
CA TRP A 247 4.34 17.62 16.40
C TRP A 247 5.09 16.33 16.08
N CYS A 248 6.33 16.44 15.63
CA CYS A 248 7.23 15.32 15.39
C CYS A 248 7.70 14.77 16.74
N ARG A 249 7.07 13.70 17.22
CA ARG A 249 7.63 12.94 18.35
C ARG A 249 8.87 12.21 17.84
N THR A 250 10.01 12.38 18.50
CA THR A 250 11.22 11.60 18.20
C THR A 250 10.86 10.10 18.22
N PRO A 251 11.32 9.30 17.23
CA PRO A 251 11.12 7.86 17.26
C PRO A 251 11.60 7.33 18.59
N LYS A 252 10.67 6.86 19.43
CA LYS A 252 11.03 6.32 20.74
C LYS A 252 11.53 4.92 20.51
N THR A 253 12.76 4.62 20.92
CA THR A 253 13.20 3.24 21.15
C THR A 253 12.26 2.65 22.21
N ARG A 254 11.34 1.78 21.80
CA ARG A 254 10.38 1.14 22.71
C ARG A 254 10.76 -0.33 22.87
N ARG A 255 10.63 -0.84 24.10
CA ARG A 255 10.63 -2.29 24.33
C ARG A 255 9.47 -2.93 23.53
N PRO A 256 9.62 -4.16 23.00
CA PRO A 256 8.60 -4.82 22.16
C PRO A 256 7.19 -4.83 22.75
N SER A 257 7.07 -4.91 24.08
CA SER A 257 5.79 -4.89 24.81
C SER A 257 5.02 -3.56 24.73
N ASN A 258 5.65 -2.48 24.24
CA ASN A 258 5.07 -1.13 24.14
C ASN A 258 4.89 -0.66 22.69
N ALA A 259 5.01 -1.55 21.70
CA ALA A 259 4.69 -1.23 20.31
C ALA A 259 3.26 -0.67 20.19
N PRO A 260 2.97 0.22 19.21
CA PRO A 260 1.61 0.68 18.98
C PRO A 260 0.69 -0.53 18.80
N SER A 261 -0.35 -0.62 19.61
CA SER A 261 -1.32 -1.72 19.54
C SER A 261 -2.72 -1.15 19.38
N SER A 262 -3.51 -1.79 18.53
CA SER A 262 -4.93 -1.51 18.34
C SER A 262 -5.75 -2.09 19.50
N SER A 263 -5.51 -1.60 20.73
CA SER A 263 -6.25 -2.10 21.90
C SER A 263 -7.74 -1.75 21.78
N GLY A 264 -8.61 -2.76 21.76
CA GLY A 264 -10.08 -2.60 21.61
C GLY A 264 -10.80 -1.85 22.75
N ARG A 265 -10.06 -1.35 23.76
CA ARG A 265 -10.58 -0.55 24.89
C ARG A 265 -10.72 0.95 24.59
N LYS A 266 -10.17 1.45 23.47
CA LYS A 266 -10.29 2.86 23.05
C LYS A 266 -10.95 2.95 21.67
N ARG A 267 -12.24 2.62 21.64
CA ARG A 267 -13.09 2.81 20.47
C ARG A 267 -13.59 4.25 20.48
N THR A 268 -13.50 4.95 19.36
CA THR A 268 -14.42 6.05 19.13
C THR A 268 -15.77 5.45 18.74
N THR A 269 -16.88 6.04 19.17
CA THR A 269 -18.23 5.68 18.71
C THR A 269 -18.47 6.05 17.23
N ALA A 270 -17.40 6.33 16.48
CA ALA A 270 -17.45 7.06 15.22
C ALA A 270 -17.55 6.19 13.97
N ILE A 271 -17.32 4.87 14.03
CA ILE A 271 -17.86 3.88 13.09
C ILE A 271 -18.04 2.56 13.87
N THR A 272 -19.24 2.00 13.87
CA THR A 272 -19.46 0.68 14.49
C THR A 272 -19.01 -0.43 13.55
N PRO A 273 -18.53 -1.57 14.08
CA PRO A 273 -18.26 -2.77 13.28
C PRO A 273 -19.44 -3.16 12.37
N ASP A 274 -20.68 -2.83 12.77
CA ASP A 274 -21.89 -3.08 11.99
C ASP A 274 -21.90 -2.36 10.64
N TYR A 275 -21.32 -1.16 10.56
CA TYR A 275 -21.23 -0.42 9.30
C TYR A 275 -20.28 -1.12 8.33
N TRP A 276 -19.08 -1.49 8.79
CA TRP A 276 -18.11 -2.25 7.99
C TRP A 276 -18.63 -3.64 7.58
N ASN A 277 -19.37 -4.29 8.48
CA ASN A 277 -20.07 -5.53 8.16
C ASN A 277 -21.13 -5.32 7.07
N SER A 278 -21.86 -4.20 7.10
CA SER A 278 -22.88 -3.89 6.09
C SER A 278 -22.26 -3.57 4.72
N THR A 279 -21.17 -2.81 4.64
CA THR A 279 -20.48 -2.49 3.39
C THR A 279 -19.79 -3.74 2.81
N GLY A 280 -19.19 -4.58 3.66
CA GLY A 280 -18.68 -5.90 3.25
C GLY A 280 -19.76 -6.83 2.68
N ARG A 281 -20.95 -6.85 3.29
CA ARG A 281 -22.11 -7.59 2.77
C ARG A 281 -22.62 -7.03 1.44
N LEU A 282 -22.65 -5.71 1.26
CA LEU A 282 -23.03 -5.07 0.00
C LEU A 282 -22.08 -5.48 -1.14
N ARG A 283 -20.77 -5.47 -0.89
CA ARG A 283 -19.76 -5.88 -1.88
C ARG A 283 -19.95 -7.33 -2.34
N THR A 284 -20.10 -8.24 -1.38
CA THR A 284 -20.26 -9.69 -1.67
C THR A 284 -21.60 -10.02 -2.32
N SER A 285 -22.69 -9.35 -1.94
CA SER A 285 -24.01 -9.53 -2.55
C SER A 285 -24.13 -8.89 -3.94
N GLY A 286 -23.45 -7.76 -4.17
CA GLY A 286 -23.33 -7.14 -5.50
C GLY A 286 -22.54 -8.01 -6.48
N ALA A 287 -21.48 -8.68 -6.02
CA ALA A 287 -20.71 -9.62 -6.83
C ALA A 287 -21.55 -10.83 -7.28
N ARG A 288 -22.37 -11.41 -6.40
CA ARG A 288 -23.26 -12.56 -6.71
C ARG A 288 -24.40 -12.26 -7.68
N ARG A 289 -24.75 -10.99 -7.91
CA ARG A 289 -25.79 -10.60 -8.88
C ARG A 289 -25.24 -10.36 -10.28
N ARG A 290 -23.91 -10.33 -10.45
CA ARG A 290 -23.22 -10.08 -11.73
C ARG A 290 -22.51 -11.32 -12.30
N SER A 291 -22.49 -12.44 -11.57
CA SER A 291 -22.09 -13.78 -12.02
C SER A 291 -23.30 -14.56 -12.52
#